data_AF-A0A7H4PRD5-F1
#
_entry.id   AF-A0A7H4PRD5-F1
#
_cell.length_a   1.000
_cell.length_b   1.000
_cell.length_c   1.000
_cell.angle_alpha   90.00
_cell.angle_beta   90.00
_cell.angle_gamma   90.00
#
_symmetry.space_group_name_H-M   'P 1'
#
loop_
_entity.id
_entity.type
_entity.pdbx_description
1 polymer ?
#
loop_
_entity_poly.entity_id
_entity_poly.type
_entity_poly.pdbx_seq_one_letter_code
_entity_poly.pdbx_strand_id
1 'polypeptide(L)'
;MILKTAYIHGAHNFAVKISTGFFNNHTYGLPSLSGMMIVFDAETGRAEAILADNGYLTAVRTALSGLIAAKYLARADSTRVAVIGSGEQARLQVRALKLPISA
;
A
#
# COMPACT_ATOMS: atom_id res chain seq x y z
N MET A 1 -14.87 4.73 5.19
CA MET A 1 -14.04 5.36 4.15
C MET A 1 -12.94 6.18 4.83
N ILE A 2 -11.74 6.23 4.26
CA ILE A 2 -10.59 6.98 4.80
C ILE A 2 -9.95 7.78 3.67
N LEU A 3 -9.77 9.09 3.87
CA LEU A 3 -8.95 9.93 3.02
C LEU A 3 -7.58 10.15 3.68
N LYS A 4 -6.51 10.09 2.90
CA LYS A 4 -5.15 10.40 3.37
C LYS A 4 -4.44 11.23 2.32
N THR A 5 -3.73 12.25 2.76
CA THR A 5 -2.92 13.11 1.90
C THR A 5 -1.45 12.99 2.27
N ALA A 6 -0.57 13.16 1.30
CA ALA A 6 0.87 13.24 1.53
C ALA A 6 1.51 14.17 0.51
N TYR A 7 2.41 15.01 1.00
CA TYR A 7 3.29 15.86 0.21
C TYR A 7 4.71 15.68 0.75
N ILE A 8 5.65 15.49 -0.16
CA ILE A 8 7.08 15.46 0.16
C ILE A 8 7.61 16.86 -0.13
N HIS A 9 8.26 17.49 0.84
CA HIS A 9 8.76 18.85 0.68
C HIS A 9 9.68 18.97 -0.55
N GLY A 10 9.33 19.88 -1.46
CA GLY A 10 10.05 20.12 -2.72
C GLY A 10 9.65 19.21 -3.88
N ALA A 11 8.68 18.30 -3.70
CA ALA A 11 8.15 17.51 -4.81
C ALA A 11 7.27 18.37 -5.73
N HIS A 12 7.23 18.03 -7.02
CA HIS A 12 6.34 18.69 -7.98
C HIS A 12 4.86 18.37 -7.75
N ASN A 13 4.57 17.30 -7.00
CA ASN A 13 3.23 16.74 -6.88
C ASN A 13 2.92 16.35 -5.42
N PHE A 14 1.65 16.37 -5.06
CA PHE A 14 1.14 15.71 -3.86
C PHE A 14 0.07 14.68 -4.23
N ALA A 15 -0.16 13.72 -3.33
CA ALA A 15 -1.11 12.64 -3.57
C ALA A 15 -2.21 12.62 -2.51
N VAL A 16 -3.44 12.36 -2.97
CA VAL A 16 -4.60 12.06 -2.14
C VAL A 16 -5.02 10.62 -2.39
N LYS A 17 -5.05 9.82 -1.34
CA LYS A 17 -5.62 8.48 -1.35
C LYS A 17 -7.04 8.51 -0.83
N ILE A 18 -7.94 7.85 -1.56
CA ILE A 18 -9.28 7.52 -1.11
C ILE A 18 -9.33 6.01 -0.94
N SER A 19 -9.61 5.53 0.28
CA SER A 19 -9.69 4.10 0.59
C SER A 19 -11.03 3.74 1.21
N THR A 20 -11.59 2.63 0.78
CA THR A 20 -12.84 2.07 1.27
C THR A 20 -12.59 0.69 1.89
N GLY A 21 -13.34 0.40 2.94
CA GLY A 21 -13.29 -0.87 3.65
C GLY A 21 -14.70 -1.33 3.95
N PHE A 22 -15.13 -2.39 3.29
CA PHE A 22 -16.45 -3.02 3.40
C PHE A 22 -16.23 -4.52 3.56
N PHE A 23 -16.08 -4.98 4.79
CA PHE A 23 -15.66 -6.38 5.07
C PHE A 23 -16.65 -7.43 4.56
N ASN A 24 -17.92 -7.08 4.43
CA ASN A 24 -18.96 -7.95 3.87
C ASN A 24 -18.98 -8.02 2.34
N ASN A 25 -18.10 -7.30 1.62
CA ASN A 25 -18.08 -7.30 0.16
C ASN A 25 -17.87 -8.68 -0.48
N HIS A 26 -17.34 -9.63 0.28
CA HIS A 26 -17.23 -11.02 -0.16
C HIS A 26 -18.59 -11.63 -0.52
N THR A 27 -19.71 -11.17 0.07
CA THR A 27 -21.06 -11.61 -0.30
C THR A 27 -21.50 -11.14 -1.69
N TYR A 28 -20.82 -10.12 -2.23
CA TYR A 28 -21.04 -9.57 -3.57
C TYR A 28 -19.94 -9.96 -4.55
N GLY A 29 -19.00 -10.85 -4.17
CA GLY A 29 -17.83 -11.19 -4.98
C GLY A 29 -16.80 -10.06 -5.13
N LEU A 30 -16.87 -9.04 -4.27
CA LEU A 30 -15.99 -7.87 -4.30
C LEU A 30 -14.92 -7.94 -3.21
N PRO A 31 -13.75 -7.29 -3.39
CA PRO A 31 -12.75 -7.17 -2.34
C PRO A 31 -13.27 -6.38 -1.13
N SER A 32 -12.85 -6.79 0.07
CA SER A 32 -13.17 -6.06 1.32
C SER A 32 -12.53 -4.68 1.41
N LEU A 33 -11.40 -4.48 0.73
CA LEU A 33 -10.68 -3.22 0.66
C LEU A 33 -10.59 -2.79 -0.80
N SER A 34 -10.82 -1.51 -1.06
CA SER A 34 -10.62 -0.90 -2.37
C SER A 34 -10.18 0.56 -2.21
N GLY A 35 -9.95 1.25 -3.31
CA GLY A 35 -9.58 2.64 -3.32
C GLY A 35 -9.02 3.11 -4.65
N MET A 36 -8.56 4.34 -4.61
CA MET A 36 -7.90 5.02 -5.72
C MET A 36 -6.95 6.09 -5.18
N MET A 37 -6.04 6.55 -6.03
CA MET A 37 -5.17 7.69 -5.76
C MET A 37 -5.44 8.81 -6.76
N ILE A 38 -5.28 10.04 -6.33
CA ILE A 38 -5.28 11.22 -7.20
C ILE A 38 -3.97 11.96 -6.96
N VAL A 39 -3.28 12.30 -8.05
CA VAL A 39 -2.05 13.08 -8.04
C VAL A 39 -2.38 14.49 -8.50
N PHE A 40 -1.87 15.47 -7.77
CA PHE A 40 -2.05 16.88 -8.05
C PHE A 40 -0.70 17.56 -8.21
N ASP A 41 -0.62 18.49 -9.15
CA ASP A 41 0.47 19.45 -9.24
C ASP A 41 0.49 20.31 -7.96
N ALA A 42 1.65 20.40 -7.31
CA ALA A 42 1.80 21.04 -6.00
C ALA A 42 1.83 22.58 -6.07
N GLU A 43 2.09 23.15 -7.25
CA GLU A 43 2.17 24.61 -7.45
C GLU A 43 0.80 25.21 -7.80
N THR A 44 0.06 24.53 -8.68
CA THR A 44 -1.20 24.99 -9.27
C THR A 44 -2.43 24.32 -8.67
N GLY A 45 -2.26 23.20 -7.95
CA GLY A 45 -3.35 22.41 -7.38
C GLY A 45 -4.18 21.65 -8.43
N ARG A 46 -3.74 21.60 -9.70
CA ARG A 46 -4.45 20.90 -10.77
C ARG A 46 -4.29 19.39 -10.61
N ALA A 47 -5.37 18.64 -10.77
CA ALA A 47 -5.29 17.19 -10.84
C ALA A 47 -4.57 16.77 -12.13
N GLU A 48 -3.54 15.96 -12.00
CA GLU A 48 -2.72 15.49 -13.12
C GLU A 48 -3.00 14.03 -13.46
N ALA A 49 -3.32 13.21 -12.46
CA ALA A 49 -3.64 11.81 -12.67
C ALA A 49 -4.69 11.30 -11.67
N ILE A 50 -5.53 10.40 -12.15
CA ILE A 50 -6.43 9.59 -11.33
C ILE A 50 -6.08 8.13 -11.56
N LEU A 51 -5.68 7.46 -10.48
CA LEU A 51 -5.29 6.05 -10.48
C LEU A 51 -6.42 5.23 -9.85
N ALA A 52 -7.36 4.79 -10.68
CA ALA A 52 -8.47 3.90 -10.31
C ALA A 52 -8.00 2.44 -10.20
N ASP A 53 -7.07 2.19 -9.28
CA ASP A 53 -6.31 0.95 -9.17
C ASP A 53 -6.96 -0.13 -8.28
N ASN A 54 -8.19 0.12 -7.82
CA ASN A 54 -8.94 -0.74 -6.91
C ASN A 54 -8.16 -1.14 -5.65
N GLY A 55 -7.27 -0.26 -5.16
CA GLY A 55 -6.48 -0.50 -3.96
C GLY A 55 -5.16 -1.24 -4.19
N TYR A 56 -4.78 -1.54 -5.43
CA TYR A 56 -3.51 -2.22 -5.76
C TYR A 56 -2.28 -1.53 -5.16
N LEU A 57 -2.13 -0.21 -5.32
CA LEU A 57 -1.00 0.55 -4.76
C LEU A 57 -1.02 0.53 -3.24
N THR A 58 -2.21 0.50 -2.61
CA THR A 58 -2.32 0.28 -1.17
C THR A 58 -1.79 -1.09 -0.79
N ALA A 59 -2.11 -2.12 -1.58
CA ALA A 59 -1.71 -3.47 -1.29
C ALA A 59 -0.18 -3.65 -1.40
N VAL A 60 0.41 -3.16 -2.49
CA VAL A 60 1.85 -3.22 -2.76
C VAL A 60 2.65 -2.43 -1.73
N ARG A 61 2.31 -1.14 -1.51
CA ARG A 61 3.09 -0.31 -0.59
C ARG A 61 3.06 -0.83 0.84
N THR A 62 1.95 -1.46 1.26
CA THR A 62 1.84 -2.04 2.61
C THR A 62 2.77 -3.23 2.78
N ALA A 63 2.89 -4.08 1.75
CA ALA A 63 3.84 -5.19 1.74
C ALA A 63 5.30 -4.71 1.69
N LEU A 64 5.61 -3.69 0.88
CA LEU A 64 6.95 -3.09 0.82
C LEU A 64 7.37 -2.44 2.15
N SER A 65 6.45 -1.77 2.84
CA SER A 65 6.73 -1.26 4.20
C SER A 65 7.09 -2.38 5.18
N GLY A 66 6.40 -3.53 5.10
CA GLY A 66 6.72 -4.70 5.93
C GLY A 66 8.08 -5.32 5.60
N LEU A 67 8.43 -5.41 4.31
CA LEU A 67 9.76 -5.82 3.86
C LEU A 67 10.85 -4.89 4.42
N ILE A 68 10.69 -3.58 4.30
CA ILE A 68 11.67 -2.60 4.82
C ILE A 68 11.82 -2.78 6.34
N ALA A 69 10.71 -2.86 7.07
CA ALA A 69 10.75 -3.09 8.52
C ALA A 69 11.48 -4.40 8.86
N ALA A 70 11.18 -5.50 8.15
CA ALA A 70 11.83 -6.79 8.37
C ALA A 70 13.35 -6.71 8.10
N LYS A 71 13.79 -6.06 7.02
CA LYS A 71 15.21 -5.91 6.69
C LYS A 71 16.01 -5.23 7.80
N TYR A 72 15.46 -4.17 8.40
CA TYR A 72 16.20 -3.35 9.36
C TYR A 72 15.97 -3.76 10.82
N LEU A 73 14.89 -4.47 11.13
CA LEU A 73 14.51 -4.77 12.52
C LEU A 73 14.49 -6.27 12.87
N ALA A 74 14.42 -7.18 11.89
CA ALA A 74 14.49 -8.61 12.17
C ALA A 74 15.93 -9.05 12.46
N ARG A 75 16.10 -10.16 13.18
CA ARG A 75 17.43 -10.76 13.35
C ARG A 75 17.97 -11.20 12.00
N ALA A 76 19.25 -10.93 11.72
CA ALA A 76 19.90 -11.24 10.45
C ALA A 76 19.88 -12.73 10.08
N ASP A 77 19.75 -13.62 11.06
CA ASP A 77 19.71 -15.08 10.91
C ASP A 77 18.28 -15.67 10.85
N SER A 78 17.26 -14.83 10.71
CA SER A 78 15.86 -15.29 10.69
C SER A 78 15.56 -16.12 9.43
N THR A 79 15.21 -17.39 9.62
CA THR A 79 14.89 -18.33 8.51
C THR A 79 13.41 -18.70 8.40
N ARG A 80 12.58 -18.24 9.35
CA ARG A 80 11.15 -18.58 9.44
C ARG A 80 10.32 -17.33 9.68
N VAL A 81 9.15 -17.28 9.05
CA VAL A 81 8.15 -16.21 9.24
C VAL A 81 6.85 -16.83 9.74
N ALA A 82 6.28 -16.27 10.79
CA ALA A 82 4.93 -16.60 11.23
C ALA A 82 3.94 -15.62 10.58
N VAL A 83 2.84 -16.14 10.05
CA VAL A 83 1.81 -15.35 9.37
C VAL A 83 0.48 -15.59 10.06
N ILE A 84 -0.12 -14.53 10.59
CA ILE A 84 -1.43 -14.57 11.26
C ILE A 84 -2.45 -13.85 10.37
N GLY A 85 -3.42 -14.61 9.86
CA GLY A 85 -4.37 -14.19 8.83
C GLY A 85 -4.00 -14.68 7.42
N SER A 86 -4.99 -14.86 6.56
CA SER A 86 -4.85 -15.49 5.24
C SER A 86 -5.35 -14.62 4.07
N GLY A 87 -5.52 -13.31 4.30
CA GLY A 87 -5.96 -12.34 3.31
C GLY A 87 -4.90 -11.99 2.26
N GLU A 88 -5.22 -11.03 1.41
CA GLU A 88 -4.31 -10.52 0.36
C GLU A 88 -2.97 -10.05 0.94
N GLN A 89 -3.01 -9.27 2.02
CA GLN A 89 -1.80 -8.76 2.66
C GLN A 89 -0.89 -9.87 3.19
N ALA A 90 -1.44 -10.97 3.72
CA ALA A 90 -0.63 -12.10 4.18
C ALA A 90 0.21 -12.68 3.05
N ARG A 91 -0.39 -12.84 1.85
CA ARG A 91 0.31 -13.33 0.66
C ARG A 91 1.35 -12.33 0.15
N LEU A 92 1.00 -11.06 0.07
CA LEU A 92 1.90 -10.02 -0.44
C LEU A 92 3.09 -9.77 0.47
N GLN A 93 2.90 -9.76 1.79
CA GLN A 93 3.99 -9.64 2.77
C GLN A 93 5.02 -10.76 2.61
N VAL A 94 4.58 -12.02 2.54
CA VAL A 94 5.49 -13.17 2.35
C VAL A 94 6.22 -13.11 1.01
N ARG A 95 5.55 -12.65 -0.06
CA ARG A 95 6.20 -12.45 -1.36
C ARG A 95 7.23 -11.32 -1.31
N ALA A 96 6.89 -10.21 -0.66
CA ALA A 96 7.77 -9.05 -0.54
C ALA A 96 9.06 -9.39 0.19
N LEU A 97 9.03 -10.25 1.22
CA LEU A 97 10.22 -10.71 1.96
C LEU A 97 11.30 -11.37 1.06
N LYS A 98 10.96 -11.82 -0.14
CA LYS A 98 11.91 -12.42 -1.10
C LYS A 98 12.50 -11.42 -2.09
N LEU A 99 12.02 -10.18 -2.09
CA LEU A 99 12.49 -9.17 -3.03
C LEU A 99 13.85 -8.62 -2.60
N PRO A 100 14.77 -8.40 -3.55
CA PRO A 100 15.98 -7.66 -3.26
C PRO A 100 15.61 -6.21 -2.97
N ILE A 101 16.17 -5.64 -1.91
CA ILE A 101 16.12 -4.20 -1.67
C ILE A 101 17.51 -3.70 -1.34
N SER A 102 18.05 -2.83 -2.20
CA SER A 102 19.25 -2.04 -1.90
C SER A 102 18.92 -1.01 -0.83
N ALA A 103 19.91 -0.69 0.01
CA ALA A 103 19.85 0.50 0.88
C ALA A 103 20.30 1.71 0.07
#